data_AF-D8MBI3-F1
#
_entry.id   AF-D8MBI3-F1
#
_cell.length_a   1.000
_cell.length_b   1.000
_cell.length_c   1.000
_cell.angle_alpha   90.00
_cell.angle_beta   90.00
_cell.angle_gamma   90.00
#
_symmetry.space_group_name_H-M   'P 1'
#
loop_
_entity.id
_entity.type
_entity.pdbx_description
1 polymer ?
#
loop_
_entity_poly.entity_id
_entity_poly.type
_entity_poly.pdbx_seq_one_letter_code
_entity_poly.pdbx_strand_id
1 'polypeptide(L)' 'MTTTAMQDKDGIELLTKAIAELDRVIKEYEGNLVVKIPPRVAQRQEDADLEGLMKKMEMENQEVAADDDDSDD' A
#
# COMPACT_ATOMS: atom_id res chain seq x y z
N MET A 1 5.08 0.28 12.06
CA MET A 1 6.56 0.34 12.08
C MET A 1 7.02 0.73 10.69
N THR A 2 7.93 1.68 10.56
CA THR A 2 8.51 2.11 9.30
C THR A 2 10.03 2.03 9.39
N THR A 3 10.70 1.71 8.30
CA THR A 3 12.16 1.69 8.22
C THR A 3 12.60 2.23 6.87
N THR A 4 13.77 2.87 6.83
CA THR A 4 14.40 3.37 5.62
C THR A 4 15.62 2.52 5.32
N ALA A 5 15.72 1.98 4.11
CA ALA A 5 16.85 1.19 3.66
C ALA A 5 17.25 1.61 2.24
N MET A 6 18.53 1.46 1.88
CA MET A 6 19.00 1.70 0.51
C MET A 6 18.48 0.66 -0.48
N GLN A 7 18.29 -0.58 -0.01
CA GLN A 7 17.78 -1.67 -0.84
C GLN A 7 16.43 -2.14 -0.29
N ASP A 8 15.42 -2.20 -1.18
CA ASP A 8 14.06 -2.63 -0.87
C ASP A 8 14.03 -4.00 -0.16
N LYS A 9 14.82 -4.96 -0.65
CA LYS A 9 14.86 -6.33 -0.13
C LYS A 9 15.38 -6.36 1.29
N ASP A 10 16.49 -5.69 1.54
CA ASP A 10 17.13 -5.63 2.86
C ASP A 10 16.21 -4.97 3.88
N GLY A 11 15.51 -3.90 3.48
CA GLY A 11 14.53 -3.22 4.34
C GLY A 11 13.36 -4.11 4.73
N ILE A 12 12.79 -4.84 3.77
CA ILE A 12 11.70 -5.80 4.01
C ILE A 12 12.17 -6.95 4.91
N GLU A 13 13.34 -7.52 4.62
CA GLU A 13 13.89 -8.63 5.39
C GLU A 13 14.19 -8.21 6.84
N LEU A 14 14.76 -7.03 7.03
CA LEU A 14 15.04 -6.46 8.36
C LEU A 14 13.75 -6.26 9.15
N LEU A 15 12.73 -5.65 8.54
CA LEU A 15 11.44 -5.43 9.21
C LEU A 15 10.75 -6.76 9.56
N THR A 16 10.87 -7.75 8.68
CA THR A 16 10.31 -9.10 8.90
C THR A 16 10.99 -9.79 10.08
N LYS A 17 12.33 -9.74 10.15
CA LYS A 17 13.10 -10.28 11.28
C LYS A 17 12.74 -9.58 12.59
N ALA A 18 12.60 -8.26 12.57
CA ALA A 18 12.22 -7.48 13.76
C ALA A 18 10.82 -7.86 14.26
N ILE A 19 9.85 -8.05 13.35
CA ILE A 19 8.49 -8.49 13.71
C ILE A 19 8.53 -9.90 14.32
N ALA A 20 9.32 -10.82 13.77
CA ALA A 20 9.43 -12.18 14.30
C ALA A 20 10.03 -12.19 15.73
N GLU A 21 11.04 -11.36 15.98
CA GLU A 21 11.62 -11.24 17.32
C GLU A 21 10.64 -10.59 18.31
N LEU A 22 9.90 -9.56 17.87
CA LEU A 22 8.83 -8.96 18.69
C LEU A 22 7.73 -9.96 19.02
N ASP A 23 7.30 -10.78 18.06
CA ASP A 23 6.30 -11.82 18.29
C ASP A 23 6.79 -12.84 19.31
N ARG A 24 8.07 -13.25 19.22
CA ARG A 24 8.69 -14.13 20.22
C ARG A 24 8.66 -13.50 21.61
N VAL A 25 9.14 -12.27 21.76
CA VAL A 25 9.18 -11.58 23.06
C VAL A 25 7.77 -11.39 23.61
N ILE A 26 6.81 -10.96 22.78
CA ILE A 26 5.42 -10.73 23.20
C ILE A 26 4.77 -12.03 23.68
N LYS A 27 5.06 -13.16 23.03
CA LYS A 27 4.59 -14.49 23.47
C LYS A 27 5.19 -14.93 24.81
N GLU A 28 6.42 -14.54 25.13
CA GLU A 28 7.03 -14.79 26.45
C GLU A 28 6.25 -14.11 27.58
N TYR A 29 5.52 -13.02 27.28
CA TYR A 29 4.66 -12.29 28.23
C TYR A 29 3.17 -12.62 28.09
N GLU A 30 2.82 -13.75 27.46
CA GLU A 30 1.42 -14.16 27.20
C GLU A 30 0.61 -13.16 26.35
N GLY A 31 1.29 -12.29 25.59
CA GLY A 31 0.68 -11.37 24.64
C GLY A 31 0.47 -11.99 23.25
N ASN A 32 -0.27 -11.30 22.40
CA ASN A 32 -0.48 -11.69 21.00
C ASN A 32 -0.21 -10.53 20.04
N LEU A 33 0.68 -10.73 19.07
CA LEU A 33 0.99 -9.76 18.03
C LEU A 33 0.28 -10.12 16.72
N VAL A 34 -0.56 -9.20 16.21
CA VAL A 34 -1.25 -9.37 14.92
C VAL A 34 -0.75 -8.34 13.92
N VAL A 35 -0.12 -8.83 12.85
CA VAL A 35 0.33 -8.00 11.73
C VAL A 35 -0.86 -7.74 10.81
N LYS A 36 -1.44 -6.53 10.88
CA LYS A 36 -2.57 -6.15 10.01
C LYS A 36 -2.18 -6.00 8.55
N ILE A 37 -0.95 -5.55 8.30
CA ILE A 37 -0.44 -5.32 6.96
C ILE A 37 1.03 -5.80 6.90
N PRO A 38 1.39 -6.68 5.96
CA PRO A 38 2.76 -7.15 5.85
C PRO A 38 3.72 -6.03 5.45
N PRO A 39 5.03 -6.17 5.76
CA PRO A 39 6.07 -5.25 5.32
C PRO A 39 6.05 -5.07 3.80
N ARG A 40 6.06 -3.81 3.34
CA ARG A 40 6.10 -3.45 1.92
C ARG A 40 6.84 -2.13 1.69
N VAL A 41 7.32 -1.91 0.47
CA VAL A 41 8.00 -0.67 0.07
C VAL A 41 6.95 0.42 -0.14
N ALA A 42 7.06 1.53 0.60
CA ALA A 42 6.10 2.63 0.54
C ALA A 42 6.02 3.28 -0.84
N GLN A 43 7.17 3.54 -1.47
CA GLN A 43 7.24 4.22 -2.77
C GLN A 43 6.51 3.45 -3.89
N ARG A 44 6.61 2.11 -3.90
CA ARG A 44 5.88 1.29 -4.87
C ARG A 44 4.36 1.28 -4.63
N GLN A 45 3.94 1.44 -3.38
CA GLN A 45 2.51 1.55 -3.06
C GLN A 45 1.97 2.89 -3.52
N GLU A 46 2.72 3.97 -3.28
CA GLU A 46 2.35 5.32 -3.70
C GLU A 46 2.22 5.40 -5.22
N ASP A 47 3.15 4.80 -5.98
CA ASP A 47 3.07 4.73 -7.44
C ASP A 47 1.84 3.94 -7.92
N ALA A 48 1.54 2.78 -7.31
CA ALA A 48 0.39 1.95 -7.68
C ALA A 48 -0.95 2.61 -7.33
N ASP A 49 -1.03 3.28 -6.19
CA ASP A 49 -2.22 4.01 -5.76
C ASP A 49 -2.47 5.23 -6.68
N LEU A 50 -1.39 5.91 -7.10
CA LEU A 50 -1.45 7.01 -8.05
C LEU A 50 -1.93 6.54 -9.44
N GLU A 51 -1.39 5.43 -9.96
CA GLU A 51 -1.85 4.85 -11.22
C GLU A 51 -3.33 4.45 -11.17
N GLY A 52 -3.77 3.85 -10.07
CA GLY A 52 -5.17 3.51 -9.84
C GLY A 52 -6.08 4.74 -9.82
N LEU A 53 -5.63 5.82 -9.17
CA LEU A 53 -6.37 7.09 -9.13
C LEU A 53 -6.47 7.74 -10.51
N MET A 54 -5.37 7.78 -11.28
CA MET A 54 -5.33 8.33 -12.63
C MET A 54 -6.30 7.57 -13.56
N LYS A 55 -6.28 6.24 -13.51
CA LYS A 55 -7.17 5.40 -14.31
C LYS A 55 -8.65 5.61 -13.96
N LYS A 56 -8.97 5.84 -12.69
CA LYS A 56 -10.34 6.17 -12.25
C LYS A 56 -10.79 7.51 -12.80
N MET A 57 -9.93 8.53 -12.75
CA MET A 57 -10.22 9.85 -13.33
C MET A 57 -10.39 9.80 -14.85
N GLU A 58 -9.58 9.00 -15.56
CA GLU A 58 -9.74 8.80 -17.00
C GLU A 58 -11.09 8.17 -17.36
N MET A 59 -11.53 7.14 -16.62
CA MET A 59 -12.85 6.55 -16.81
C MET A 59 -13.98 7.54 -16.52
N GLU A 60 -13.91 8.27 -15.40
CA GLU A 60 -14.93 9.26 -15.04
C GLU A 60 -15.02 10.38 -16.08
N ASN A 61 -13.88 10.90 -16.57
CA ASN A 61 -13.87 11.91 -17.64
C ASN A 61 -14.41 11.36 -18.98
N GLN A 62 -14.18 10.08 -19.28
CA GLN A 62 -14.68 9.44 -20.50
C GLN A 62 -16.19 9.18 -20.43
N GLU A 63 -16.71 8.77 -19.28
CA GLU A 63 -18.15 8.59 -19.06
C GLU A 63 -18.91 9.93 -19.09
N VAL A 64 -18.33 11.01 -18.53
CA VAL A 64 -18.92 12.35 -18.57
C VAL A 64 -18.92 12.94 -19.98
N ALA A 65 -17.85 12.76 -20.76
CA ALA A 65 -17.79 13.24 -22.14
C ALA A 65 -18.79 12.55 -23.09
N ALA A 66 -19.28 11.36 -22.73
CA ALA A 66 -20.26 10.62 -23.52
C ALA A 66 -21.73 11.02 -23.20
N ASP A 67 -21.96 11.77 -22.12
CA ASP A 67 -23.30 12.22 -21.70
C ASP A 67 -23.61 13.66 -22.18
N ASP A 68 -22.64 14.35 -22.79
CA ASP A 68 -22.77 15.74 -23.27
C ASP A 68 -22.97 15.85 -24.80
N ASP A 69 -23.18 14.73 -25.51
CA ASP A 69 -23.39 14.70 -26.98
C ASP A 69 -24.87 14.46 -27.39
N ASP A 70 -25.82 14.60 -26.45
CA ASP A 70 -27.26 14.33 -26.68
C ASP A 70 -28.19 15.48 -26.20
N SER A 71 -27.74 16.74 -26.29
CA SER A 71 -28.57 17.92 -25.99
C SER A 71 -28.13 19.19 -26.72
N ASP A 72 -28.38 19.29 -28.03
CA ASP A 72 -28.75 20.57 -28.64
C ASP A 72 -29.48 20.36 -29.98
N ASP A 73 -30.63 21.02 -30.08
CA ASP A 73 -31.60 21.15 -31.19
C ASP A 73 -31.05 21.98 -32.36
#